data_AF-A0A1I5IUV6-F1
#
_entry.id   AF-A0A1I5IUV6-F1
#
_cell.length_a   1.000
_cell.length_b   1.000
_cell.length_c   1.000
_cell.angle_alpha   90.00
_cell.angle_beta   90.00
_cell.angle_gamma   90.00
#
_symmetry.space_group_name_H-M   'P 1'
#
loop_
_entity.id
_entity.type
_entity.pdbx_description
1 polymer ?
#
loop_
_entity_poly.entity_id
_entity_poly.type
_entity_poly.pdbx_seq_one_letter_code
_entity_poly.pdbx_strand_id
1 'polypeptide(L)'
;MGFFDDFGKKISDASQGAIAKTKDFADVAKLNSNISDEERRINNAYQQIGKLYFEMHLEDFEDCFKDHFAAINESLGKIQDYRQQITNIKGVVKCPNCGAEVPKDSAFCSSCGTPVPKQEAPVDVPAAEAEVVSAPEAAPVEEAAPVETPVEEAPAVEAPVEKKCPSCGATLEDGALFCTNCGTKVETNY
;
A
#
# COMPACT_ATOMS: atom_id res chain seq x y z
N MET A 1 -33.34 18.65 -44.03
CA MET A 1 -33.67 17.33 -44.59
C MET A 1 -32.55 16.89 -45.56
N GLY A 2 -31.32 16.74 -45.08
CA GLY A 2 -30.18 16.48 -45.98
C GLY A 2 -28.87 16.11 -45.30
N PHE A 3 -28.92 15.55 -44.08
CA PHE A 3 -27.72 15.04 -43.40
C PHE A 3 -27.75 13.51 -43.28
N PHE A 4 -28.95 12.91 -43.20
CA PHE A 4 -29.14 11.45 -43.18
C PHE A 4 -29.07 10.82 -44.59
N ASP A 5 -29.51 11.53 -45.62
CA ASP A 5 -29.54 10.98 -47.00
C ASP A 5 -28.15 10.82 -47.60
N ASP A 6 -27.21 11.71 -47.28
CA ASP A 6 -25.82 11.61 -47.75
C ASP A 6 -24.98 10.64 -46.91
N PHE A 7 -25.37 10.40 -45.65
CA PHE A 7 -24.75 9.38 -44.81
C PHE A 7 -25.19 7.97 -45.23
N GLY A 8 -26.48 7.79 -45.60
CA GLY A 8 -27.01 6.55 -46.12
C GLY A 8 -26.39 6.13 -47.47
N LYS A 9 -26.13 7.10 -48.36
CA LYS A 9 -25.50 6.82 -49.66
C LYS A 9 -24.00 6.51 -49.57
N LYS A 10 -23.25 7.13 -48.65
CA LYS A 10 -21.81 6.85 -48.46
C LYS A 10 -21.49 5.54 -47.71
N ILE A 11 -22.45 4.99 -46.95
CA ILE A 11 -22.28 3.71 -46.27
C ILE A 11 -22.44 2.51 -47.23
N SER A 12 -23.18 2.67 -48.33
CA SER A 12 -23.49 1.56 -49.25
C SER A 12 -22.26 1.05 -50.03
N ASP A 13 -21.31 1.93 -50.37
CA ASP A 13 -20.19 1.60 -51.27
C ASP A 13 -18.94 1.04 -50.55
N ALA A 14 -18.92 1.00 -49.22
CA ALA A 14 -17.79 0.48 -48.42
C ALA A 14 -18.07 -0.91 -47.80
N SER A 15 -18.79 -1.78 -48.53
CA SER A 15 -19.58 -2.87 -47.93
C SER A 15 -18.96 -4.28 -47.87
N GLN A 16 -17.71 -4.53 -48.31
CA GLN A 16 -17.13 -5.89 -48.26
C GLN A 16 -15.88 -6.08 -47.38
N GLY A 17 -15.27 -5.01 -46.84
CA GLY A 17 -14.07 -5.10 -45.97
C GLY A 17 -14.29 -4.85 -44.48
N ALA A 18 -15.47 -4.36 -44.08
CA ALA A 18 -15.69 -3.75 -42.76
C ALA A 18 -16.57 -4.56 -41.78
N ILE A 19 -17.24 -5.63 -42.24
CA ILE A 19 -18.26 -6.33 -41.43
C ILE A 19 -17.63 -7.35 -40.45
N ALA A 20 -16.50 -7.99 -40.81
CA ALA A 20 -15.83 -8.95 -39.94
C ALA A 20 -15.21 -8.30 -38.69
N LYS A 21 -14.65 -7.09 -38.84
CA LYS A 21 -13.97 -6.39 -37.74
C LYS A 21 -14.92 -5.99 -36.60
N THR A 22 -16.20 -5.76 -36.85
CA THR A 22 -17.15 -5.28 -35.83
C THR A 22 -17.40 -6.32 -34.73
N LYS A 23 -17.33 -7.62 -35.04
CA LYS A 23 -17.48 -8.70 -34.04
C LYS A 23 -16.20 -8.85 -33.21
N ASP A 24 -15.05 -8.82 -33.87
CA ASP A 24 -13.73 -8.93 -33.22
C ASP A 24 -13.50 -7.78 -32.24
N PHE A 25 -13.94 -6.55 -32.56
CA PHE A 25 -13.84 -5.42 -31.63
C PHE A 25 -14.70 -5.59 -30.37
N ALA A 26 -15.90 -6.14 -30.48
CA ALA A 26 -16.77 -6.40 -29.33
C ALA A 26 -16.23 -7.52 -28.43
N ASP A 27 -15.69 -8.58 -29.05
CA ASP A 27 -15.07 -9.68 -28.33
C ASP A 27 -13.79 -9.22 -27.61
N VAL A 28 -12.94 -8.40 -28.25
CA VAL A 28 -11.77 -7.80 -27.61
C VAL A 28 -12.15 -6.88 -26.45
N ALA A 29 -13.16 -6.02 -26.61
CA ALA A 29 -13.63 -5.15 -25.53
C ALA A 29 -14.15 -5.95 -24.33
N LYS A 30 -14.91 -7.02 -24.59
CA LYS A 30 -15.39 -7.94 -23.55
C LYS A 30 -14.23 -8.65 -22.84
N LEU A 31 -13.25 -9.15 -23.59
CA LEU A 31 -12.08 -9.80 -23.02
C LEU A 31 -11.26 -8.84 -22.16
N ASN A 32 -11.05 -7.60 -22.60
CA ASN A 32 -10.34 -6.59 -21.81
C ASN A 32 -11.08 -6.23 -20.51
N SER A 33 -12.42 -6.16 -20.55
CA SER A 33 -13.23 -5.99 -19.34
C SER A 33 -13.03 -7.17 -18.39
N ASN A 34 -13.12 -8.40 -18.89
CA ASN A 34 -12.91 -9.61 -18.08
C ASN A 34 -11.50 -9.65 -17.49
N ILE A 35 -10.47 -9.30 -18.26
CA ILE A 35 -9.09 -9.20 -17.76
C ILE A 35 -9.02 -8.20 -16.61
N SER A 36 -9.58 -7.00 -16.80
CA SER A 36 -9.61 -5.96 -15.75
C SER A 36 -10.34 -6.43 -14.49
N ASP A 37 -11.43 -7.19 -14.65
CA ASP A 37 -12.18 -7.76 -13.54
C ASP A 37 -11.37 -8.82 -12.77
N GLU A 38 -10.67 -9.72 -13.48
CA GLU A 38 -9.81 -10.72 -12.84
C GLU A 38 -8.59 -10.07 -12.18
N GLU A 39 -7.95 -9.07 -12.81
CA GLU A 39 -6.87 -8.29 -12.19
C GLU A 39 -7.32 -7.61 -10.90
N ARG A 40 -8.52 -7.04 -10.88
CA ARG A 40 -9.10 -6.48 -9.65
C ARG A 40 -9.34 -7.55 -8.59
N ARG A 41 -9.84 -8.73 -8.98
CA ARG A 41 -10.03 -9.85 -8.04
C ARG A 41 -8.69 -10.32 -7.45
N ILE A 42 -7.65 -10.45 -8.28
CA ILE A 42 -6.30 -10.81 -7.83
C ILE A 42 -5.77 -9.79 -6.82
N ASN A 43 -5.86 -8.49 -7.14
CA ASN A 43 -5.41 -7.44 -6.23
C ASN A 43 -6.15 -7.46 -4.89
N ASN A 44 -7.48 -7.65 -4.92
CA ASN A 44 -8.26 -7.78 -3.69
C ASN A 44 -7.84 -9.02 -2.89
N ALA A 45 -7.57 -10.15 -3.54
CA ALA A 45 -7.11 -11.36 -2.87
C ALA A 45 -5.76 -11.15 -2.19
N TYR A 46 -4.79 -10.52 -2.86
CA TYR A 46 -3.50 -10.17 -2.25
C TYR A 46 -3.66 -9.29 -1.01
N GLN A 47 -4.50 -8.25 -1.10
CA GLN A 47 -4.79 -7.38 0.04
C GLN A 47 -5.45 -8.14 1.20
N GLN A 48 -6.40 -9.04 0.91
CA GLN A 48 -7.05 -9.85 1.94
C GLN A 48 -6.08 -10.80 2.63
N ILE A 49 -5.21 -11.47 1.86
CA ILE A 49 -4.17 -12.34 2.42
C ILE A 49 -3.23 -11.53 3.32
N GLY A 50 -2.72 -10.40 2.84
CA GLY A 50 -1.83 -9.54 3.62
C GLY A 50 -2.50 -9.03 4.90
N LYS A 51 -3.79 -8.66 4.83
CA LYS A 51 -4.57 -8.25 5.99
C LYS A 51 -4.72 -9.39 7.01
N LEU A 52 -5.11 -10.58 6.55
CA LEU A 52 -5.26 -11.75 7.42
C LEU A 52 -3.93 -12.12 8.06
N TYR A 53 -2.84 -12.10 7.30
CA TYR A 53 -1.50 -12.35 7.81
C TYR A 53 -1.14 -11.34 8.90
N PHE A 54 -1.31 -10.04 8.66
CA PHE A 54 -1.05 -8.99 9.66
C PHE A 54 -1.88 -9.18 10.94
N GLU A 55 -3.17 -9.49 10.82
CA GLU A 55 -4.06 -9.69 11.97
C GLU A 55 -3.72 -10.93 12.80
N MET A 56 -3.22 -11.99 12.15
CA MET A 56 -2.84 -13.23 12.84
C MET A 56 -1.41 -13.19 13.40
N HIS A 57 -0.51 -12.39 12.81
CA HIS A 57 0.93 -12.39 13.07
C HIS A 57 1.43 -11.02 13.56
N LEU A 58 0.89 -10.51 14.67
CA LEU A 58 1.25 -9.18 15.19
C LEU A 58 2.64 -9.13 15.85
N GLU A 59 3.08 -10.22 16.46
CA GLU A 59 4.33 -10.29 17.24
C GLU A 59 5.32 -11.33 16.70
N ASP A 60 4.86 -12.22 15.81
CA ASP A 60 5.66 -13.31 15.23
C ASP A 60 5.48 -13.33 13.70
N PHE A 61 6.31 -12.53 13.02
CA PHE A 61 6.33 -12.36 11.57
C PHE A 61 7.77 -12.36 11.06
N GLU A 62 7.96 -12.78 9.81
CA GLU A 62 9.30 -12.84 9.22
C GLU A 62 9.90 -11.46 8.95
N ASP A 63 11.23 -11.40 8.97
CA ASP A 63 12.02 -10.18 8.74
C ASP A 63 11.67 -9.43 7.45
N CYS A 64 11.29 -10.16 6.39
CA CYS A 64 10.89 -9.56 5.11
C CYS A 64 9.61 -8.71 5.20
N PHE A 65 8.78 -8.91 6.22
CA PHE A 65 7.56 -8.13 6.44
C PHE A 65 7.75 -6.95 7.39
N LYS A 66 8.92 -6.79 8.04
CA LYS A 66 9.19 -5.73 9.02
C LYS A 66 8.81 -4.34 8.54
N ASP A 67 9.25 -3.97 7.35
CA ASP A 67 8.99 -2.64 6.78
C ASP A 67 7.50 -2.42 6.49
N HIS A 68 6.79 -3.47 6.05
CA HIS A 68 5.36 -3.40 5.80
C HIS A 68 4.57 -3.24 7.10
N PHE A 69 4.91 -3.99 8.14
CA PHE A 69 4.29 -3.84 9.47
C PHE A 69 4.55 -2.46 10.06
N ALA A 70 5.78 -1.95 9.95
CA ALA A 70 6.13 -0.61 10.38
C ALA A 70 5.30 0.46 9.65
N ALA A 71 5.19 0.37 8.31
CA ALA A 71 4.40 1.30 7.51
C ALA A 71 2.90 1.27 7.83
N ILE A 72 2.34 0.08 8.10
CA ILE A 72 0.93 -0.07 8.52
C ILE A 72 0.72 0.60 9.88
N ASN A 73 1.56 0.29 10.87
CA ASN A 73 1.46 0.85 12.22
C ASN A 73 1.63 2.38 12.23
N GLU A 74 2.59 2.90 11.46
CA GLU A 74 2.76 4.34 11.29
C GLU A 74 1.50 4.99 10.69
N SER A 75 0.91 4.36 9.67
CA SER A 75 -0.32 4.85 9.04
C SER A 75 -1.52 4.79 9.99
N LEU A 76 -1.61 3.77 10.83
CA LEU A 76 -2.64 3.67 11.88
C LEU A 76 -2.52 4.81 12.90
N GLY A 77 -1.30 5.13 13.33
CA GLY A 77 -1.02 6.30 14.18
C GLY A 77 -1.47 7.61 13.53
N LYS A 78 -1.07 7.84 12.27
CA LYS A 78 -1.49 9.03 11.51
C LYS A 78 -3.02 9.13 11.37
N ILE A 79 -3.71 8.01 11.14
CA ILE A 79 -5.18 7.99 11.08
C ILE A 79 -5.79 8.43 12.41
N GLN A 80 -5.24 7.97 13.53
CA GLN A 80 -5.69 8.39 14.86
C GLN A 80 -5.48 9.90 15.07
N ASP A 81 -4.30 10.41 14.72
CA ASP A 81 -3.98 11.83 14.81
C ASP A 81 -4.91 12.68 13.96
N TYR A 82 -5.13 12.31 12.69
CA TYR A 82 -6.05 13.02 11.80
C TYR A 82 -7.49 12.97 12.32
N ARG A 83 -7.92 11.82 12.87
CA ARG A 83 -9.25 11.73 13.50
C ARG A 83 -9.35 12.68 14.69
N GLN A 84 -8.33 12.77 15.54
CA GLN A 84 -8.31 13.68 16.68
C GLN A 84 -8.29 15.15 16.24
N GLN A 85 -7.52 15.50 15.21
CA GLN A 85 -7.53 16.83 14.60
C GLN A 85 -8.92 17.19 14.08
N ILE A 86 -9.61 16.27 13.38
CA ILE A 86 -10.99 16.48 12.92
C ILE A 86 -11.92 16.74 14.11
N THR A 87 -11.82 15.95 15.18
CA THR A 87 -12.62 16.13 16.40
C THR A 87 -12.34 17.47 17.08
N ASN A 88 -11.07 17.92 17.09
CA ASN A 88 -10.67 19.20 17.63
C ASN A 88 -11.19 20.38 16.81
N ILE A 89 -11.05 20.34 15.48
CA ILE A 89 -11.53 21.37 14.57
C ILE A 89 -13.05 21.48 14.61
N LYS A 90 -13.76 20.34 14.64
CA LYS A 90 -15.22 20.32 14.76
C LYS A 90 -15.71 20.80 16.13
N GLY A 91 -14.84 20.85 17.14
CA GLY A 91 -15.23 21.23 18.50
C GLY A 91 -16.27 20.29 19.10
N VAL A 92 -16.30 19.01 18.66
CA VAL A 92 -17.25 18.00 19.16
C VAL A 92 -16.50 16.93 19.94
N VAL A 93 -17.19 16.29 20.87
CA VAL A 93 -16.74 15.12 21.63
C VAL A 93 -17.81 14.05 21.56
N LYS A 94 -17.41 12.78 21.51
CA LYS A 94 -18.37 11.67 21.56
C LYS A 94 -18.81 11.46 23.00
N CYS A 95 -20.12 11.41 23.22
CA CYS A 95 -20.69 11.10 24.53
C CYS A 95 -20.27 9.68 24.95
N PRO A 96 -19.70 9.48 26.15
CA PRO A 96 -19.24 8.16 26.59
C PRO A 96 -20.40 7.18 26.87
N ASN A 97 -21.62 7.68 27.07
CA ASN A 97 -22.78 6.84 27.36
C ASN A 97 -23.52 6.38 26.09
N CYS A 98 -23.76 7.28 25.14
CA CYS A 98 -24.57 6.96 23.94
C CYS A 98 -23.83 7.07 22.60
N GLY A 99 -22.60 7.58 22.58
CA GLY A 99 -21.81 7.73 21.35
C GLY A 99 -22.17 8.92 20.46
N ALA A 100 -23.17 9.73 20.82
CA ALA A 100 -23.55 10.93 20.06
C ALA A 100 -22.43 11.98 20.04
N GLU A 101 -22.28 12.71 18.93
CA GLU A 101 -21.35 13.84 18.81
C GLU A 101 -21.97 15.07 19.49
N VAL A 102 -21.33 15.59 20.52
CA VAL A 102 -21.81 16.72 21.33
C VAL A 102 -20.76 17.83 21.31
N PRO A 103 -21.13 19.11 21.17
CA PRO A 103 -20.17 20.20 21.26
C PRO A 103 -19.39 20.19 22.58
N LYS A 104 -18.10 20.54 22.52
CA LYS A 104 -17.20 20.59 23.70
C LYS A 104 -17.68 21.55 24.78
N ASP A 105 -18.45 22.58 24.41
CA ASP A 105 -18.99 23.58 25.33
C ASP A 105 -20.30 23.16 26.02
N SER A 106 -20.87 22.02 25.61
CA SER A 106 -22.12 21.53 26.19
C SER A 106 -21.90 20.87 27.56
N ALA A 107 -22.75 21.21 28.54
CA ALA A 107 -22.71 20.58 29.85
C ALA A 107 -23.31 19.16 29.86
N PHE A 108 -24.23 18.87 28.93
CA PHE A 108 -24.96 17.60 28.84
C PHE A 108 -25.15 17.16 27.39
N CYS A 109 -25.18 15.86 27.18
CA CYS A 109 -25.46 15.27 25.87
C CYS A 109 -26.91 15.54 25.47
N SER A 110 -27.11 16.14 24.30
CA SER A 110 -28.44 16.42 23.74
C SER A 110 -29.25 15.16 23.41
N SER A 111 -28.60 14.01 23.24
CA SER A 111 -29.26 12.75 22.89
C SER A 111 -29.64 11.86 24.08
N CYS A 112 -28.86 11.89 25.17
CA CYS A 112 -29.08 10.98 26.31
C CYS A 112 -29.11 11.67 27.69
N GLY A 113 -28.82 12.97 27.76
CA GLY A 113 -28.84 13.74 29.00
C GLY A 113 -27.65 13.52 29.94
N THR A 114 -26.72 12.62 29.61
CA THR A 114 -25.52 12.39 30.44
C THR A 114 -24.58 13.60 30.40
N PRO A 115 -23.99 14.02 31.54
CA PRO A 115 -23.01 15.10 31.56
C PRO A 115 -21.83 14.79 30.65
N VAL A 116 -21.44 15.76 29.84
CA VAL A 116 -20.29 15.62 28.93
C VAL A 116 -19.03 16.05 29.69
N PRO A 117 -17.95 15.26 29.68
CA PRO A 117 -16.71 15.63 30.36
C PRO A 117 -16.16 16.92 29.75
N LYS A 118 -16.16 18.00 30.54
CA LYS A 118 -15.65 19.31 30.17
C LYS A 118 -14.13 19.25 30.20
N GLN A 119 -13.49 19.20 29.02
CA GLN A 119 -12.04 19.38 28.93
C GLN A 119 -11.74 20.87 29.08
N GLU A 120 -11.34 21.27 30.28
CA GLU A 120 -10.74 22.59 30.50
C GLU A 120 -9.43 22.66 29.72
N ALA A 121 -9.24 23.74 28.98
CA ALA A 121 -8.06 23.98 28.15
C ALA A 121 -6.76 23.81 28.97
N PRO A 122 -5.68 23.26 28.38
CA PRO A 122 -4.40 23.22 29.06
C PRO A 122 -3.94 24.67 29.29
N VAL A 123 -3.96 25.08 30.55
CA VAL A 123 -3.32 26.33 30.97
C VAL A 123 -1.82 26.09 30.87
N ASP A 124 -1.19 26.80 29.94
CA ASP A 124 0.25 27.05 29.94
C ASP A 124 0.68 27.52 31.33
N VAL A 125 1.50 26.71 32.00
CA VAL A 125 2.32 27.17 33.12
C VAL A 125 3.78 26.94 32.71
N PRO A 126 4.57 28.02 32.50
CA PRO A 126 5.99 27.91 32.23
C PRO A 126 6.79 27.68 33.53
N ALA A 127 7.81 26.82 33.41
CA ALA A 127 9.09 26.75 34.12
C ALA A 127 9.18 27.13 35.62
N ALA A 128 9.54 26.13 36.45
CA ALA A 128 10.43 26.33 37.59
C ALA A 128 11.36 25.12 37.72
N GLU A 129 12.65 25.38 37.61
CA GLU A 129 13.79 24.46 37.71
C GLU A 129 14.13 24.09 39.17
N ALA A 130 14.92 23.01 39.31
CA ALA A 130 15.94 22.76 40.35
C ALA A 130 15.40 22.26 41.74
N GLU A 131 15.97 21.27 42.46
CA GLU A 131 17.30 20.65 42.51
C GLU A 131 17.29 19.22 43.09
N VAL A 132 18.31 18.47 42.67
CA VAL A 132 19.01 17.28 43.19
C VAL A 132 18.73 16.72 44.61
N VAL A 133 18.72 15.36 44.71
CA VAL A 133 19.60 14.66 45.66
C VAL A 133 20.01 13.27 45.15
N SER A 134 21.30 13.01 45.33
CA SER A 134 22.12 11.93 44.77
C SER A 134 22.09 10.63 45.59
N ALA A 135 22.38 9.53 44.88
CA ALA A 135 22.95 8.22 45.24
C ALA A 135 23.85 8.17 46.51
N PRO A 136 24.11 7.01 47.17
CA PRO A 136 24.75 5.80 46.59
C PRO A 136 24.27 4.47 47.25
N GLU A 137 24.74 3.24 47.03
CA GLU A 137 26.03 2.68 46.59
C GLU A 137 25.87 1.15 46.32
N ALA A 138 26.67 0.61 45.39
CA ALA A 138 27.34 -0.72 45.43
C ALA A 138 26.50 -2.04 45.51
N ALA A 139 26.82 -3.16 44.84
CA ALA A 139 27.87 -3.57 43.89
C ALA A 139 27.52 -5.02 43.37
N PRO A 140 28.41 -5.83 42.74
CA PRO A 140 28.15 -6.50 41.45
C PRO A 140 28.28 -8.04 41.53
N VAL A 141 28.05 -8.75 40.43
CA VAL A 141 28.64 -10.09 40.11
C VAL A 141 28.49 -10.34 38.60
N GLU A 142 29.59 -10.31 37.84
CA GLU A 142 30.39 -11.46 37.32
C GLU A 142 29.67 -12.22 36.18
N GLU A 143 30.08 -12.11 34.92
CA GLU A 143 31.29 -12.66 34.26
C GLU A 143 31.28 -14.19 34.09
N ALA A 144 30.93 -14.64 32.88
CA ALA A 144 31.43 -15.84 32.18
C ALA A 144 30.56 -16.04 30.92
N ALA A 145 31.02 -16.41 29.74
CA ALA A 145 32.31 -16.55 29.07
C ALA A 145 31.93 -16.85 27.58
N PRO A 146 32.85 -16.71 26.62
CA PRO A 146 32.56 -16.67 25.19
C PRO A 146 32.46 -18.06 24.57
N VAL A 147 31.75 -18.18 23.45
CA VAL A 147 31.89 -19.33 22.55
C VAL A 147 32.18 -18.82 21.14
N GLU A 148 33.45 -18.95 20.77
CA GLU A 148 33.96 -18.80 19.42
C GLU A 148 33.81 -20.12 18.63
N THR A 149 33.29 -20.01 17.39
CA THR A 149 33.66 -20.75 16.15
C THR A 149 33.33 -22.26 16.06
N PRO A 150 33.17 -22.91 14.86
CA PRO A 150 33.75 -22.57 13.55
C PRO A 150 32.86 -22.74 12.28
N VAL A 151 33.48 -22.30 11.18
CA VAL A 151 33.11 -22.20 9.75
C VAL A 151 32.74 -23.54 9.09
N GLU A 152 31.73 -23.58 8.21
CA GLU A 152 31.73 -24.47 7.04
C GLU A 152 30.84 -23.96 5.88
N GLU A 153 31.54 -23.52 4.83
CA GLU A 153 31.31 -23.64 3.38
C GLU A 153 30.00 -23.24 2.67
N ALA A 154 30.24 -22.46 1.61
CA ALA A 154 29.33 -22.03 0.56
C ALA A 154 28.71 -23.20 -0.25
N PRO A 155 27.69 -22.90 -1.06
CA PRO A 155 28.06 -22.72 -2.46
C PRO A 155 27.54 -21.42 -3.06
N ALA A 156 28.43 -20.79 -3.82
CA ALA A 156 28.12 -19.75 -4.78
C ALA A 156 27.13 -20.28 -5.82
N VAL A 157 25.99 -19.60 -5.97
CA VAL A 157 25.12 -19.75 -7.13
C VAL A 157 25.44 -18.61 -8.08
N GLU A 158 25.97 -18.97 -9.24
CA GLU A 158 26.39 -18.06 -10.31
C GLU A 158 25.20 -17.23 -10.80
N ALA A 159 25.35 -15.91 -10.76
CA ALA A 159 24.38 -14.97 -11.30
C ALA A 159 24.37 -15.07 -12.85
N PRO A 160 23.21 -15.29 -13.51
CA PRO A 160 23.12 -15.19 -14.95
C PRO A 160 23.28 -13.72 -15.36
N VAL A 161 24.20 -13.44 -16.29
CA VAL A 161 24.42 -12.08 -16.80
C VAL A 161 23.35 -11.77 -17.84
N GLU A 162 22.26 -11.14 -17.39
CA GLU A 162 21.15 -10.69 -18.24
C GLU A 162 21.60 -9.67 -19.30
N LYS A 163 21.54 -10.05 -20.59
CA LYS A 163 21.82 -9.15 -21.72
C LYS A 163 20.56 -8.38 -22.09
N LYS A 164 20.66 -7.06 -22.27
CA LYS A 164 19.53 -6.20 -22.70
C LYS A 164 19.57 -5.95 -24.19
N CYS A 165 18.41 -5.94 -24.83
CA CYS A 165 18.26 -5.62 -26.23
C CYS A 165 18.61 -4.13 -26.48
N PRO A 166 19.49 -3.81 -27.44
CA PRO A 166 19.90 -2.43 -27.72
C PRO A 166 18.80 -1.57 -28.37
N SER A 167 17.77 -2.18 -28.97
CA SER A 167 16.68 -1.42 -29.60
C SER A 167 15.54 -1.08 -28.65
N CYS A 168 15.15 -1.98 -27.75
CA CYS A 168 13.95 -1.80 -26.93
C CYS A 168 14.19 -1.93 -25.41
N GLY A 169 15.40 -2.31 -25.00
CA GLY A 169 15.74 -2.48 -23.59
C GLY A 169 15.19 -3.75 -22.93
N ALA A 170 14.46 -4.60 -23.64
CA ALA A 170 13.95 -5.86 -23.12
C ALA A 170 15.10 -6.83 -22.79
N THR A 171 14.94 -7.57 -21.70
CA THR A 171 15.86 -8.64 -21.28
C THR A 171 15.85 -9.78 -22.29
N LEU A 172 17.03 -10.25 -22.67
CA LEU A 172 17.23 -11.33 -23.63
C LEU A 172 17.73 -12.58 -22.91
N GLU A 173 17.19 -13.73 -23.28
CA GLU A 173 17.66 -15.03 -22.82
C GLU A 173 19.00 -15.39 -23.48
N ASP A 174 19.86 -16.11 -22.76
CA ASP A 174 21.19 -16.47 -23.26
C ASP A 174 21.12 -17.34 -24.53
N GLY A 175 21.65 -16.80 -25.64
CA GLY A 175 21.65 -17.45 -26.95
C GLY A 175 20.54 -16.98 -27.90
N ALA A 176 19.72 -16.00 -27.54
CA ALA A 176 18.69 -15.46 -28.42
C ALA A 176 19.28 -14.69 -29.63
N LEU A 177 19.03 -15.20 -30.84
CA LEU A 177 19.45 -14.57 -32.11
C LEU A 177 18.58 -13.34 -32.48
N PHE A 178 17.38 -13.24 -31.93
CA PHE A 178 16.42 -12.18 -32.18
C PHE A 178 15.68 -11.81 -30.89
N CYS A 179 15.37 -10.53 -30.70
CA CYS A 179 14.56 -10.06 -29.58
C CYS A 179 13.09 -10.46 -29.78
N THR A 180 12.51 -11.17 -28.81
CA THR A 180 11.10 -11.59 -28.81
C THR A 180 10.12 -10.43 -28.67
N ASN A 181 10.57 -9.28 -28.17
CA ASN A 181 9.73 -8.11 -27.93
C ASN A 181 9.67 -7.17 -29.14
N CYS A 182 10.82 -6.84 -29.76
CA CYS A 182 10.87 -5.87 -30.86
C CYS A 182 11.32 -6.45 -32.22
N GLY A 183 11.69 -7.74 -32.29
CA GLY A 183 12.10 -8.40 -33.53
C GLY A 183 13.51 -8.04 -34.04
N THR A 184 14.25 -7.18 -33.32
CA THR A 184 15.61 -6.80 -33.71
C THR A 184 16.57 -7.99 -33.57
N LYS A 185 17.39 -8.24 -34.60
CA LYS A 185 18.44 -9.26 -34.58
C LYS A 185 19.55 -8.87 -33.60
N VAL A 186 19.94 -9.78 -32.72
CA VAL A 186 20.95 -9.55 -31.68
C VAL A 186 22.19 -10.35 -32.07
N GLU A 187 23.27 -9.66 -32.39
CA GLU A 187 24.54 -10.30 -32.73
C GLU A 187 25.29 -10.64 -31.45
N THR A 188 25.22 -11.90 -31.02
CA THR A 188 26.04 -12.39 -29.91
C THR A 188 27.47 -12.58 -30.41
N ASN A 189 28.31 -11.55 -30.31
CA ASN A 189 29.75 -11.70 -30.44
C ASN A 189 30.29 -12.40 -29.19
N TYR A 190 30.79 -13.63 -29.36
CA TYR A 190 31.54 -14.39 -28.35
C TYR A 190 32.96 -13.83 -28.19
#